data_AF-A0A971KNP3-F1
#
_entry.id   AF-A0A971KNP3-F1
#
_cell.length_a   1.000
_cell.length_b   1.000
_cell.length_c   1.000
_cell.angle_alpha   90.00
_cell.angle_beta   90.00
_cell.angle_gamma   90.00
#
_symmetry.space_group_name_H-M   'P 1'
#
loop_
_entity.id
_entity.type
_entity.pdbx_description
1 polymer ?
#
loop_
_entity_poly.entity_id
_entity_poly.type
_entity_poly.pdbx_seq_one_letter_code
_entity_poly.pdbx_strand_id
1 'polypeptide(L)'
;MNLTILDILRNYDSSFYYEDDYRKKETNGVYNIEESQLDLDDILVFLNNNNLFDNIIKEINSIDKKYLYSSFNHGYYHNERVLFFGYLIGKERKLNDINMKILMDACKYHDIGRVNDIRDDIHGLISSNKIDKVIENDEFYKNPENLKLLKCAIEYHSTFDKYLEPMIENYEINDKESAKEIMKILKDADGLDRVRLSMGRTYSDLDPSFLRTKEAKRLIKASHQLNELYLKVFKEKTKQNDLDEVKKNTEGELYLHSVGLDFFKFESILNNGILSKNELLKRNILSSKNFDGCNFEDYISVAIYGNEYYSPNNSYNNHVRGNIIFCISNIEAFDGHKTTELTVEDYKNRSILLPINMGGYADERFVKEEIPIEKIDKVIIPKNILNLKLTDINYISSSLSFDAIESQINYYTSIVESKWNQPINREEFKFLVNSARSIEEKRKRKEISSKDFQDELYSFSKKMNYKIGLMVDSMYKSIFNKEDVNIGDVVEDILERNKLNISMDDENFLYINLGETKKLQ
;
A
#
# COMPACT_ATOMS: atom_id res chain seq x y z
N MET A 1 0.16 -7.87 -26.52
CA MET A 1 0.41 -6.51 -27.04
C MET A 1 0.72 -5.64 -25.83
N ASN A 2 1.99 -5.26 -25.64
CA ASN A 2 2.44 -4.48 -24.49
C ASN A 2 1.74 -3.12 -24.52
N LEU A 3 1.02 -2.78 -23.46
CA LEU A 3 0.57 -1.41 -23.25
C LEU A 3 1.79 -0.54 -23.04
N THR A 4 1.82 0.58 -23.73
CA THR A 4 2.73 1.68 -23.43
C THR A 4 1.96 2.83 -22.81
N ILE A 5 2.64 3.74 -22.15
CA ILE A 5 2.06 5.00 -21.67
C ILE A 5 1.36 5.77 -22.81
N LEU A 6 1.79 5.57 -24.05
CA LEU A 6 1.19 6.19 -25.23
C LEU A 6 -0.18 5.62 -25.55
N ASP A 7 -0.34 4.32 -25.44
CA ASP A 7 -1.64 3.69 -25.66
C ASP A 7 -2.63 4.20 -24.61
N ILE A 8 -2.13 4.52 -23.42
CA ILE A 8 -2.92 5.09 -22.33
C ILE A 8 -3.25 6.55 -22.61
N LEU A 9 -2.26 7.36 -22.98
CA LEU A 9 -2.45 8.78 -23.32
C LEU A 9 -3.29 8.97 -24.60
N ARG A 10 -3.24 8.06 -25.58
CA ARG A 10 -4.06 8.11 -26.79
C ARG A 10 -5.54 7.79 -26.53
N ASN A 11 -5.81 7.02 -25.47
CA ASN A 11 -7.17 6.73 -25.01
C ASN A 11 -7.64 7.70 -23.91
N TYR A 12 -6.86 8.76 -23.66
CA TYR A 12 -7.28 9.82 -22.74
C TYR A 12 -8.44 10.62 -23.35
N ASP A 13 -9.50 10.75 -22.57
CA ASP A 13 -10.67 11.56 -22.87
C ASP A 13 -10.81 12.60 -21.75
N SER A 14 -10.70 13.88 -22.09
CA SER A 14 -10.76 15.00 -21.13
C SER A 14 -12.16 15.18 -20.52
N SER A 15 -13.20 14.53 -21.06
CA SER A 15 -14.53 14.47 -20.44
C SER A 15 -14.60 13.51 -19.24
N PHE A 16 -13.56 12.69 -19.06
CA PHE A 16 -13.49 11.70 -17.99
C PHE A 16 -12.87 12.31 -16.73
N TYR A 17 -13.69 12.56 -15.71
CA TYR A 17 -13.26 13.14 -14.43
C TYR A 17 -12.55 12.09 -13.55
N TYR A 18 -11.24 11.96 -13.75
CA TYR A 18 -10.34 11.15 -12.92
C TYR A 18 -9.67 12.00 -11.84
N GLU A 19 -10.46 12.49 -10.89
CA GLU A 19 -9.97 13.39 -9.83
C GLU A 19 -10.46 13.03 -8.42
N ASP A 20 -11.11 11.88 -8.22
CA ASP A 20 -11.74 11.58 -6.92
C ASP A 20 -10.71 11.43 -5.79
N ASP A 21 -9.57 10.75 -6.00
CA ASP A 21 -8.54 10.60 -4.96
C ASP A 21 -7.76 11.90 -4.74
N TYR A 22 -7.29 12.55 -5.81
CA TYR A 22 -6.61 13.84 -5.73
C TYR A 22 -7.47 14.90 -5.01
N ARG A 23 -8.73 15.09 -5.44
CA ARG A 23 -9.66 16.06 -4.81
C ARG A 23 -9.93 15.71 -3.37
N LYS A 24 -10.10 14.44 -3.03
CA LYS A 24 -10.26 14.01 -1.62
C LYS A 24 -9.03 14.40 -0.80
N LYS A 25 -7.82 14.21 -1.31
CA LYS A 25 -6.58 14.56 -0.59
C LYS A 25 -6.36 16.06 -0.49
N GLU A 26 -6.67 16.81 -1.53
CA GLU A 26 -6.65 18.27 -1.54
C GLU A 26 -7.67 18.84 -0.54
N THR A 27 -8.93 18.40 -0.61
CA THR A 27 -10.02 18.86 0.28
C THR A 27 -9.74 18.55 1.75
N ASN A 28 -9.13 17.40 2.03
CA ASN A 28 -8.78 16.99 3.39
C ASN A 28 -7.46 17.60 3.91
N GLY A 29 -6.82 18.50 3.14
CA GLY A 29 -5.56 19.15 3.52
C GLY A 29 -4.35 18.22 3.56
N VAL A 30 -4.45 17.02 2.98
CA VAL A 30 -3.32 16.08 2.85
C VAL A 30 -2.31 16.61 1.85
N TYR A 31 -2.80 17.19 0.75
CA TYR A 31 -1.99 17.89 -0.24
C TYR A 31 -2.08 19.39 0.02
N ASN A 32 -1.20 19.89 0.88
CA ASN A 32 -1.01 21.33 1.07
C ASN A 32 0.11 21.80 0.13
N ILE A 33 -0.24 22.00 -1.15
CA ILE A 33 0.71 22.33 -2.23
C ILE A 33 0.51 23.79 -2.61
N GLU A 34 1.59 24.58 -2.63
CA GLU A 34 1.55 25.99 -3.03
C GLU A 34 1.55 26.14 -4.55
N GLU A 35 2.15 25.18 -5.25
CA GLU A 35 2.30 25.20 -6.70
C GLU A 35 0.99 24.89 -7.44
N SER A 36 0.68 25.68 -8.47
CA SER A 36 -0.45 25.42 -9.37
C SER A 36 -0.28 24.09 -10.11
N GLN A 37 -1.24 23.20 -9.93
CA GLN A 37 -1.22 21.85 -10.48
C GLN A 37 -1.48 21.83 -11.98
N LEU A 38 -0.80 20.90 -12.66
CA LEU A 38 -0.99 20.55 -14.05
C LEU A 38 -1.81 19.27 -14.16
N ASP A 39 -2.72 19.21 -15.12
CA ASP A 39 -3.39 17.98 -15.53
C ASP A 39 -2.81 17.40 -16.83
N LEU A 40 -3.33 16.26 -17.25
CA LEU A 40 -2.90 15.60 -18.48
C LEU A 40 -3.12 16.45 -19.73
N ASP A 41 -4.15 17.30 -19.80
CA ASP A 41 -4.34 18.22 -20.93
C ASP A 41 -3.17 19.20 -21.02
N ASP A 42 -2.76 19.78 -19.88
CA ASP A 42 -1.57 20.65 -19.83
C ASP A 42 -0.30 19.91 -20.30
N ILE A 43 -0.13 18.64 -19.89
CA ILE A 43 1.02 17.82 -20.30
C ILE A 43 0.99 17.51 -21.80
N LEU A 44 -0.16 17.18 -22.35
CA LEU A 44 -0.32 16.92 -23.79
C LEU A 44 -0.02 18.18 -24.60
N VAL A 45 -0.47 19.35 -24.14
CA VAL A 45 -0.13 20.65 -24.75
C VAL A 45 1.37 20.90 -24.69
N PHE A 46 2.00 20.67 -23.54
CA PHE A 46 3.46 20.82 -23.37
C PHE A 46 4.24 19.93 -24.34
N LEU A 47 3.87 18.66 -24.44
CA LEU A 47 4.53 17.68 -25.33
C LEU A 47 4.37 18.06 -26.81
N ASN A 48 3.17 18.51 -27.21
CA ASN A 48 2.88 18.94 -28.59
C ASN A 48 3.66 20.21 -28.95
N ASN A 49 3.58 21.26 -28.13
CA ASN A 49 4.22 22.54 -28.41
C ASN A 49 5.75 22.45 -28.53
N ASN A 50 6.35 21.46 -27.84
CA ASN A 50 7.79 21.25 -27.84
C ASN A 50 8.24 20.09 -28.74
N ASN A 51 7.33 19.47 -29.51
CA ASN A 51 7.60 18.31 -30.38
C ASN A 51 8.33 17.16 -29.64
N LEU A 52 7.89 16.85 -28.42
CA LEU A 52 8.58 15.92 -27.53
C LEU A 52 8.07 14.48 -27.61
N PHE A 53 6.91 14.25 -28.24
CA PHE A 53 6.30 12.91 -28.34
C PHE A 53 7.26 11.88 -28.90
N ASP A 54 7.83 12.07 -30.08
CA ASP A 54 8.69 11.05 -30.70
C ASP A 54 9.95 10.74 -29.87
N ASN A 55 10.47 11.75 -29.17
CA ASN A 55 11.65 11.61 -28.32
C ASN A 55 11.36 10.77 -27.09
N ILE A 56 10.27 11.05 -26.36
CA ILE A 56 9.91 10.27 -25.16
C ILE A 56 9.52 8.83 -25.55
N ILE A 57 8.88 8.64 -26.71
CA ILE A 57 8.56 7.32 -27.26
C ILE A 57 9.83 6.51 -27.50
N LYS A 58 10.84 7.13 -28.11
CA LYS A 58 12.12 6.49 -28.37
C LYS A 58 12.80 6.05 -27.07
N GLU A 59 12.75 6.89 -26.04
CA GLU A 59 13.32 6.55 -24.73
C GLU A 59 12.59 5.37 -24.07
N ILE A 60 11.27 5.36 -24.08
CA ILE A 60 10.47 4.26 -23.51
C ILE A 60 10.72 2.94 -24.26
N ASN A 61 10.76 2.99 -25.60
CA ASN A 61 11.00 1.81 -26.43
C ASN A 61 12.44 1.27 -26.29
N SER A 62 13.37 2.06 -25.75
CA SER A 62 14.75 1.64 -25.49
C SER A 62 14.93 0.86 -24.19
N ILE A 63 13.88 0.70 -23.37
CA ILE A 63 13.92 -0.08 -22.14
C ILE A 63 14.16 -1.56 -22.46
N ASP A 64 15.31 -2.10 -22.05
CA ASP A 64 15.59 -3.52 -22.14
C ASP A 64 14.99 -4.27 -20.94
N LYS A 65 13.78 -4.81 -21.18
CA LYS A 65 12.97 -5.50 -20.18
C LYS A 65 13.67 -6.69 -19.52
N LYS A 66 14.71 -7.26 -20.14
CA LYS A 66 15.39 -8.45 -19.60
C LYS A 66 16.17 -8.17 -18.32
N TYR A 67 16.53 -6.89 -18.08
CA TYR A 67 17.26 -6.48 -16.89
C TYR A 67 16.37 -5.98 -15.76
N LEU A 68 15.09 -5.70 -16.04
CA LEU A 68 14.18 -5.15 -15.06
C LEU A 68 13.83 -6.18 -14.00
N TYR A 69 13.65 -5.70 -12.76
CA TYR A 69 13.07 -6.51 -11.72
C TYR A 69 11.64 -6.88 -12.09
N SER A 70 11.31 -8.17 -11.99
CA SER A 70 10.01 -8.66 -12.36
C SER A 70 9.06 -8.58 -11.18
N SER A 71 8.34 -7.46 -11.11
CA SER A 71 7.37 -7.21 -10.06
C SER A 71 6.21 -6.39 -10.60
N PHE A 72 5.07 -6.50 -9.94
CA PHE A 72 3.95 -5.60 -10.15
C PHE A 72 4.30 -4.17 -9.72
N ASN A 73 4.83 -4.02 -8.50
CA ASN A 73 5.10 -2.72 -7.92
C ASN A 73 6.29 -2.02 -8.60
N HIS A 74 7.36 -2.75 -8.91
CA HIS A 74 8.64 -2.18 -9.35
C HIS A 74 9.09 -2.70 -10.74
N GLY A 75 8.16 -3.20 -11.54
CA GLY A 75 8.43 -3.74 -12.88
C GLY A 75 8.36 -2.72 -14.02
N TYR A 76 8.10 -3.20 -15.24
CA TYR A 76 8.16 -2.39 -16.47
C TYR A 76 7.31 -1.10 -16.41
N TYR A 77 6.04 -1.21 -16.00
CA TYR A 77 5.14 -0.05 -15.98
C TYR A 77 5.53 1.01 -14.96
N HIS A 78 6.17 0.61 -13.84
CA HIS A 78 6.75 1.54 -12.89
C HIS A 78 7.90 2.33 -13.53
N ASN A 79 8.88 1.62 -14.10
CA ASN A 79 10.03 2.25 -14.76
C ASN A 79 9.60 3.14 -15.96
N GLU A 80 8.55 2.76 -16.68
CA GLU A 80 7.96 3.57 -17.76
C GLU A 80 7.40 4.91 -17.25
N ARG A 81 6.64 4.91 -16.14
CA ARG A 81 6.08 6.14 -15.56
C ARG A 81 7.17 7.00 -14.91
N VAL A 82 8.16 6.39 -14.25
CA VAL A 82 9.32 7.12 -13.71
C VAL A 82 10.12 7.77 -14.84
N LEU A 83 10.35 7.08 -15.96
CA LEU A 83 10.97 7.68 -17.15
C LEU A 83 10.13 8.85 -17.67
N PHE A 84 8.81 8.68 -17.76
CA PHE A 84 7.92 9.73 -18.24
C PHE A 84 7.99 11.01 -17.39
N PHE A 85 7.86 10.91 -16.07
CA PHE A 85 7.98 12.07 -15.19
C PHE A 85 9.39 12.65 -15.19
N GLY A 86 10.43 11.81 -15.16
CA GLY A 86 11.82 12.26 -15.27
C GLY A 86 12.06 13.04 -16.56
N TYR A 87 11.46 12.61 -17.66
CA TYR A 87 11.58 13.28 -18.96
C TYR A 87 10.93 14.67 -18.93
N LEU A 88 9.70 14.77 -18.43
CA LEU A 88 8.97 16.03 -18.32
C LEU A 88 9.72 17.04 -17.44
N ILE A 89 10.14 16.61 -16.25
CA ILE A 89 10.87 17.46 -15.31
C ILE A 89 12.22 17.89 -15.92
N GLY A 90 12.98 16.95 -16.53
CA GLY A 90 14.26 17.25 -17.17
C GLY A 90 14.16 18.26 -18.31
N LYS A 91 13.09 18.19 -19.12
CA LYS A 91 12.84 19.14 -20.20
C LYS A 91 12.42 20.52 -19.69
N GLU A 92 11.52 20.59 -18.72
CA GLU A 92 11.10 21.87 -18.10
C GLU A 92 12.29 22.59 -17.44
N ARG A 93 13.19 21.81 -16.83
CA ARG A 93 14.44 22.31 -16.21
C ARG A 93 15.59 22.54 -17.20
N LYS A 94 15.38 22.24 -18.49
CA LYS A 94 16.35 22.44 -19.59
C LYS A 94 17.68 21.74 -19.37
N LEU A 95 17.65 20.49 -18.91
CA LEU A 95 18.85 19.65 -18.86
C LEU A 95 19.51 19.58 -20.25
N ASN A 96 20.84 19.63 -20.25
CA ASN A 96 21.60 19.35 -21.46
C ASN A 96 21.47 17.87 -21.88
N ASP A 97 21.84 17.55 -23.12
CA ASP A 97 21.65 16.21 -23.68
C ASP A 97 22.40 15.11 -22.91
N ILE A 98 23.56 15.43 -22.33
CA ILE A 98 24.37 14.48 -21.52
C ILE A 98 23.60 14.13 -20.24
N ASN A 99 23.16 15.13 -19.49
CA ASN A 99 22.42 14.95 -18.25
C ASN A 99 21.06 14.30 -18.50
N MET A 100 20.41 14.66 -19.61
CA MET A 100 19.15 14.06 -20.02
C MET A 100 19.32 12.57 -20.30
N LYS A 101 20.35 12.16 -21.06
CA LYS A 101 20.63 10.73 -21.30
C LYS A 101 20.89 9.98 -20.00
N ILE A 102 21.70 10.54 -19.10
CA ILE A 102 22.02 9.91 -17.81
C ILE A 102 20.77 9.76 -16.94
N LEU A 103 19.93 10.81 -16.87
CA LEU A 103 18.66 10.75 -16.16
C LEU A 103 17.73 9.69 -16.76
N MET A 104 17.60 9.62 -18.08
CA MET A 104 16.74 8.62 -18.75
C MET A 104 17.21 7.20 -18.43
N ASP A 105 18.50 6.91 -18.56
CA ASP A 105 19.02 5.58 -18.26
C ASP A 105 18.93 5.25 -16.75
N ALA A 106 19.05 6.25 -15.86
CA ALA A 106 18.79 6.06 -14.44
C ALA A 106 17.31 5.73 -14.17
N CYS A 107 16.36 6.46 -14.75
CA CYS A 107 14.93 6.18 -14.61
C CYS A 107 14.56 4.77 -15.09
N LYS A 108 15.15 4.30 -16.19
CA LYS A 108 14.89 2.95 -16.75
C LYS A 108 15.32 1.82 -15.82
N TYR A 109 16.40 2.02 -15.05
CA TYR A 109 17.13 0.92 -14.43
C TYR A 109 17.45 1.14 -12.94
N HIS A 110 16.88 2.15 -12.29
CA HIS A 110 17.14 2.42 -10.88
C HIS A 110 16.80 1.23 -9.96
N ASP A 111 15.83 0.39 -10.34
CA ASP A 111 15.31 -0.71 -9.51
C ASP A 111 15.83 -2.12 -9.88
N ILE A 112 16.78 -2.27 -10.82
CA ILE A 112 17.27 -3.59 -11.27
C ILE A 112 17.95 -4.43 -10.16
N GLY A 113 18.31 -3.79 -9.04
CA GLY A 113 18.89 -4.38 -7.86
C GLY A 113 17.89 -5.10 -6.95
N ARG A 114 16.59 -4.90 -7.14
CA ARG A 114 15.55 -5.53 -6.30
C ARG A 114 15.52 -7.05 -6.42
N VAL A 115 15.13 -7.67 -5.31
CA VAL A 115 14.93 -9.13 -5.18
C VAL A 115 13.53 -9.49 -4.66
N ASN A 116 12.85 -8.54 -4.02
CA ASN A 116 11.46 -8.60 -3.58
C ASN A 116 10.88 -7.16 -3.56
N ASP A 117 9.58 -7.03 -3.26
CA ASP A 117 8.88 -5.74 -3.15
C ASP A 117 8.92 -5.11 -1.75
N ILE A 118 9.62 -5.75 -0.80
CA ILE A 118 9.74 -5.22 0.56
C ILE A 118 10.59 -3.96 0.50
N ARG A 119 10.32 -3.02 1.43
CA ARG A 119 11.17 -1.86 1.62
C ARG A 119 12.60 -2.31 1.92
N ASP A 120 13.52 -1.85 1.08
CA ASP A 120 14.95 -2.09 1.20
C ASP A 120 15.68 -0.79 0.89
N ASP A 121 16.69 -0.42 1.68
CA ASP A 121 17.49 0.79 1.45
C ASP A 121 18.76 0.46 0.63
N ILE A 122 19.09 -0.83 0.41
CA ILE A 122 20.32 -1.27 -0.30
C ILE A 122 20.12 -1.58 -1.79
N HIS A 123 18.87 -1.64 -2.28
CA HIS A 123 18.62 -2.01 -3.67
C HIS A 123 19.25 -1.04 -4.67
N GLY A 124 19.36 0.26 -4.38
CA GLY A 124 20.07 1.23 -5.22
C GLY A 124 21.55 0.89 -5.41
N LEU A 125 22.25 0.47 -4.35
CA LEU A 125 23.65 0.02 -4.44
C LEU A 125 23.76 -1.26 -5.29
N ILE A 126 22.82 -2.18 -5.16
CA ILE A 126 22.81 -3.39 -5.98
C ILE A 126 22.53 -3.02 -7.44
N SER A 127 21.60 -2.10 -7.70
CA SER A 127 21.27 -1.59 -9.03
C SER A 127 22.48 -0.91 -9.68
N SER A 128 23.20 -0.07 -8.94
CA SER A 128 24.39 0.64 -9.44
C SER A 128 25.50 -0.35 -9.81
N ASN A 129 25.61 -1.49 -9.13
CA ASN A 129 26.55 -2.55 -9.50
C ASN A 129 26.07 -3.37 -10.71
N LYS A 130 24.77 -3.62 -10.84
CA LYS A 130 24.21 -4.37 -11.97
C LYS A 130 24.20 -3.58 -13.28
N ILE A 131 24.17 -2.25 -13.22
CA ILE A 131 24.05 -1.39 -14.40
C ILE A 131 25.19 -1.59 -15.39
N ASP A 132 26.38 -1.97 -14.91
CA ASP A 132 27.56 -2.23 -15.75
C ASP A 132 27.24 -3.25 -16.86
N LYS A 133 26.38 -4.25 -16.60
CA LYS A 133 25.95 -5.26 -17.59
C LYS A 133 24.91 -4.76 -18.60
N VAL A 134 24.24 -3.66 -18.29
CA VAL A 134 23.22 -3.04 -19.14
C VAL A 134 23.89 -2.12 -20.16
N ILE A 135 24.91 -1.39 -19.71
CA ILE A 135 25.57 -0.32 -20.47
C ILE A 135 26.96 -0.70 -21.01
N GLU A 136 27.41 -1.94 -20.85
CA GLU A 136 28.76 -2.41 -21.25
C GLU A 136 29.15 -2.05 -22.69
N ASN A 137 28.17 -2.03 -23.61
CA ASN A 137 28.38 -1.76 -25.03
C ASN A 137 27.96 -0.33 -25.45
N ASP A 138 27.60 0.53 -24.50
CA ASP A 138 27.23 1.93 -24.77
C ASP A 138 28.48 2.83 -24.71
N GLU A 139 28.91 3.32 -25.88
CA GLU A 139 30.07 4.21 -26.04
C GLU A 139 29.99 5.46 -25.15
N PHE A 140 28.78 5.94 -24.83
CA PHE A 140 28.58 7.12 -23.98
C PHE A 140 29.12 6.92 -22.55
N TYR A 141 29.06 5.69 -22.04
CA TYR A 141 29.50 5.34 -20.68
C TYR A 141 30.95 4.88 -20.61
N LYS A 142 31.67 4.85 -21.74
CA LYS A 142 33.14 4.75 -21.71
C LYS A 142 33.80 6.00 -21.14
N ASN A 143 33.08 7.13 -21.13
CA ASN A 143 33.48 8.29 -20.34
C ASN A 143 33.28 7.99 -18.83
N PRO A 144 34.34 7.95 -18.01
CA PRO A 144 34.24 7.61 -16.60
C PRO A 144 33.33 8.55 -15.80
N GLU A 145 33.24 9.83 -16.18
CA GLU A 145 32.40 10.81 -15.48
C GLU A 145 30.91 10.48 -15.67
N ASN A 146 30.51 10.14 -16.89
CA ASN A 146 29.12 9.76 -17.20
C ASN A 146 28.72 8.48 -16.44
N LEU A 147 29.63 7.52 -16.36
CA LEU A 147 29.41 6.27 -15.63
C LEU A 147 29.27 6.51 -14.12
N LYS A 148 30.18 7.31 -13.54
CA LYS A 148 30.11 7.72 -12.13
C LYS A 148 28.79 8.40 -11.82
N LEU A 149 28.35 9.32 -12.67
CA LEU A 149 27.10 10.07 -12.50
C LEU A 149 25.86 9.14 -12.54
N LEU A 150 25.81 8.21 -13.51
CA LEU A 150 24.74 7.22 -13.59
C LEU A 150 24.68 6.33 -12.35
N LYS A 151 25.82 5.75 -11.95
CA LYS A 151 25.90 4.85 -10.80
C LYS A 151 25.56 5.58 -9.49
N CYS A 152 26.02 6.81 -9.32
CA CYS A 152 25.71 7.65 -8.17
C CYS A 152 24.21 7.99 -8.10
N ALA A 153 23.59 8.36 -9.21
CA ALA A 153 22.15 8.63 -9.25
C ALA A 153 21.32 7.38 -8.91
N ILE A 154 21.66 6.24 -9.51
CA ILE A 154 21.02 4.95 -9.22
C ILE A 154 21.28 4.51 -7.79
N GLU A 155 22.45 4.70 -7.20
CA GLU A 155 22.65 4.32 -5.81
C GLU A 155 21.84 5.21 -4.87
N TYR A 156 21.82 6.51 -5.14
CA TYR A 156 21.19 7.50 -4.28
C TYR A 156 19.68 7.40 -4.21
N HIS A 157 19.00 6.94 -5.26
CA HIS A 157 17.54 6.98 -5.31
C HIS A 157 16.88 6.27 -4.12
N SER A 158 17.48 5.18 -3.62
CA SER A 158 17.00 4.41 -2.47
C SER A 158 17.52 4.90 -1.11
N THR A 159 18.22 6.04 -1.06
CA THR A 159 18.87 6.57 0.15
C THR A 159 18.22 7.85 0.67
N PHE A 160 18.57 8.25 1.91
CA PHE A 160 18.07 9.49 2.51
C PHE A 160 18.76 10.73 1.94
N ASP A 161 18.02 11.85 1.89
CA ASP A 161 18.49 13.09 1.25
C ASP A 161 19.77 13.66 1.89
N LYS A 162 19.99 13.40 3.19
CA LYS A 162 21.22 13.78 3.91
C LYS A 162 22.50 13.16 3.32
N TYR A 163 22.39 12.10 2.53
CA TYR A 163 23.53 11.44 1.88
C TYR A 163 23.84 12.00 0.48
N LEU A 164 23.11 13.03 0.01
CA LEU A 164 23.35 13.63 -1.31
C LEU A 164 24.80 14.07 -1.49
N GLU A 165 25.28 14.98 -0.63
CA GLU A 165 26.66 15.50 -0.74
C GLU A 165 27.70 14.41 -0.46
N PRO A 166 27.59 13.59 0.62
CA PRO A 166 28.53 12.48 0.84
C PRO A 166 28.61 11.49 -0.33
N MET A 167 27.50 11.21 -1.02
CA MET A 167 27.50 10.26 -2.13
C MET A 167 28.19 10.84 -3.37
N ILE A 168 27.94 12.12 -3.68
CA ILE A 168 28.65 12.85 -4.75
C ILE A 168 30.16 12.86 -4.48
N GLU A 169 30.57 13.07 -3.23
CA GLU A 169 31.99 13.05 -2.83
C GLU A 169 32.60 11.65 -2.94
N ASN A 170 31.91 10.61 -2.47
CA ASN A 170 32.39 9.23 -2.53
C ASN A 170 32.56 8.71 -3.95
N TYR A 171 31.71 9.15 -4.89
CA TYR A 171 31.84 8.83 -6.31
C TYR A 171 32.88 9.71 -7.03
N GLU A 172 33.45 10.70 -6.35
CA GLU A 172 34.39 11.68 -6.90
C GLU A 172 33.87 12.33 -8.19
N ILE A 173 32.62 12.83 -8.13
CA ILE A 173 31.98 13.50 -9.27
C ILE A 173 32.49 14.93 -9.38
N ASN A 174 32.91 15.30 -10.59
CA ASN A 174 33.42 16.63 -10.89
C ASN A 174 32.27 17.64 -11.04
N ASP A 175 31.24 17.30 -11.81
CA ASP A 175 30.07 18.15 -12.00
C ASP A 175 29.01 17.89 -10.92
N LYS A 176 29.27 18.45 -9.73
CA LYS A 176 28.39 18.29 -8.56
C LYS A 176 26.99 18.84 -8.78
N GLU A 177 26.82 19.90 -9.57
CA GLU A 177 25.51 20.52 -9.79
C GLU A 177 24.64 19.64 -10.70
N SER A 178 25.21 19.11 -11.79
CA SER A 178 24.52 18.12 -12.62
C SER A 178 24.13 16.87 -11.83
N ALA A 179 24.99 16.39 -10.92
CA ALA A 179 24.67 15.27 -10.04
C ALA A 179 23.47 15.56 -9.14
N LYS A 180 23.48 16.69 -8.42
CA LYS A 180 22.36 17.09 -7.56
C LYS A 180 21.07 17.20 -8.35
N GLU A 181 21.13 17.74 -9.56
CA GLU A 181 19.94 17.90 -10.38
C GLU A 181 19.36 16.56 -10.85
N ILE A 182 20.18 15.67 -11.42
CA ILE A 182 19.73 14.33 -11.85
C ILE A 182 19.19 13.53 -10.66
N MET A 183 19.89 13.53 -9.52
CA MET A 183 19.50 12.80 -8.32
C MET A 183 18.16 13.29 -7.75
N LYS A 184 17.92 14.61 -7.73
CA LYS A 184 16.64 15.18 -7.31
C LYS A 184 15.51 14.79 -8.26
N ILE A 185 15.73 14.92 -9.56
CA ILE A 185 14.71 14.62 -10.58
C ILE A 185 14.35 13.13 -10.56
N LEU A 186 15.33 12.23 -10.46
CA LEU A 186 15.09 10.79 -10.39
C LEU A 186 14.20 10.43 -9.19
N LYS A 187 14.53 10.94 -7.99
CA LYS A 187 13.73 10.67 -6.78
C LYS A 187 12.34 11.29 -6.84
N ASP A 188 12.22 12.47 -7.45
CA ASP A 188 10.92 13.11 -7.63
C ASP A 188 10.04 12.34 -8.63
N ALA A 189 10.63 11.82 -9.72
CA ALA A 189 9.94 11.00 -10.70
C ALA A 189 9.49 9.64 -10.12
N ASP A 190 10.36 8.98 -9.36
CA ASP A 190 10.01 7.78 -8.58
C ASP A 190 8.90 8.08 -7.56
N GLY A 191 9.04 9.19 -6.84
CA GLY A 191 8.06 9.69 -5.89
C GLY A 191 6.69 9.94 -6.51
N LEU A 192 6.62 10.57 -7.68
CA LEU A 192 5.36 10.84 -8.37
C LEU A 192 4.61 9.56 -8.73
N ASP A 193 5.31 8.48 -9.08
CA ASP A 193 4.67 7.20 -9.42
C ASP A 193 3.95 6.56 -8.22
N ARG A 194 4.30 6.95 -7.00
CA ARG A 194 3.75 6.40 -5.74
C ARG A 194 2.26 6.65 -5.55
N VAL A 195 1.66 7.60 -6.27
CA VAL A 195 0.20 7.80 -6.26
C VAL A 195 -0.55 6.55 -6.71
N ARG A 196 0.08 5.66 -7.48
CA ARG A 196 -0.51 4.35 -7.83
C ARG A 196 -0.77 3.46 -6.61
N LEU A 197 0.01 3.65 -5.55
CA LEU A 197 -0.03 2.85 -4.32
C LEU A 197 -1.10 3.36 -3.36
N SER A 198 -1.86 4.39 -3.75
CA SER A 198 -2.74 5.12 -2.85
C SER A 198 -4.20 5.21 -3.24
N MET A 199 -4.65 4.34 -4.15
CA MET A 199 -6.07 4.00 -4.24
C MET A 199 -6.67 3.39 -2.96
N GLY A 200 -5.89 3.31 -1.89
CA GLY A 200 -6.39 3.67 -0.57
C GLY A 200 -5.24 3.89 0.37
N ARG A 201 -4.80 5.14 0.58
CA ARG A 201 -3.84 5.56 1.62
C ARG A 201 -2.90 4.42 2.07
N THR A 202 -1.76 4.19 1.43
CA THR A 202 -0.64 3.41 2.01
C THR A 202 0.45 4.40 2.45
N TYR A 203 1.47 4.02 3.25
CA TYR A 203 2.64 4.92 3.40
C TYR A 203 3.49 4.98 2.13
N SER A 204 3.22 4.01 1.27
CA SER A 204 3.78 3.95 -0.06
C SER A 204 3.15 4.98 -0.99
N ASP A 205 2.15 5.74 -0.55
CA ASP A 205 1.60 6.91 -1.25
C ASP A 205 2.67 8.00 -1.44
N LEU A 206 2.39 8.91 -2.36
CA LEU A 206 3.14 10.14 -2.51
C LEU A 206 2.92 11.06 -1.30
N ASP A 207 4.02 11.45 -0.67
CA ASP A 207 4.09 12.58 0.24
C ASP A 207 4.73 13.78 -0.49
N PRO A 208 3.97 14.86 -0.77
CA PRO A 208 4.47 16.02 -1.49
C PRO A 208 5.69 16.71 -0.84
N SER A 209 5.88 16.56 0.48
CA SER A 209 7.03 17.13 1.19
C SER A 209 8.36 16.49 0.80
N PHE A 210 8.32 15.28 0.23
CA PHE A 210 9.49 14.60 -0.31
C PHE A 210 9.79 14.99 -1.76
N LEU A 211 8.95 15.76 -2.45
CA LEU A 211 9.27 16.28 -3.78
C LEU A 211 10.21 17.49 -3.67
N ARG A 212 11.35 17.41 -4.35
CA ARG A 212 12.50 18.32 -4.22
C ARG A 212 12.41 19.50 -5.17
N THR A 213 11.73 19.32 -6.30
CA THR A 213 11.61 20.32 -7.37
C THR A 213 10.20 20.89 -7.43
N LYS A 214 10.11 22.19 -7.76
CA LYS A 214 8.82 22.85 -8.02
C LYS A 214 8.11 22.22 -9.21
N GLU A 215 8.85 21.74 -10.20
CA GLU A 215 8.31 21.09 -11.39
C GLU A 215 7.60 19.79 -11.02
N ALA A 216 8.20 18.94 -10.17
CA ALA A 216 7.56 17.73 -9.70
C ALA A 216 6.29 18.00 -8.89
N LYS A 217 6.31 19.00 -8.00
CA LYS A 217 5.13 19.36 -7.19
C LYS A 217 3.93 19.81 -8.02
N ARG A 218 4.14 20.35 -9.23
CA ARG A 218 3.06 20.70 -10.16
C ARG A 218 2.44 19.49 -10.86
N LEU A 219 3.11 18.35 -10.86
CA LEU A 219 2.70 17.13 -11.59
C LEU A 219 1.84 16.17 -10.76
N ILE A 220 1.48 16.52 -9.53
CA ILE A 220 0.78 15.60 -8.62
C ILE A 220 -0.60 15.22 -9.18
N LYS A 221 -1.38 16.22 -9.60
CA LYS A 221 -2.68 16.00 -10.25
C LYS A 221 -2.56 15.13 -11.52
N ALA A 222 -1.67 15.49 -12.44
CA ALA A 222 -1.41 14.70 -13.66
C ALA A 222 -0.97 13.26 -13.33
N SER A 223 -0.20 13.05 -12.25
CA SER A 223 0.22 11.71 -11.84
C SER A 223 -0.94 10.84 -11.39
N HIS A 224 -1.89 11.42 -10.64
CA HIS A 224 -3.14 10.74 -10.27
C HIS A 224 -3.89 10.31 -11.53
N GLN A 225 -4.20 11.26 -12.42
CA GLN A 225 -4.93 10.99 -13.66
C GLN A 225 -4.27 9.91 -14.52
N LEU A 226 -2.94 9.96 -14.67
CA LEU A 226 -2.20 8.95 -15.41
C LEU A 226 -2.38 7.56 -14.81
N ASN A 227 -2.24 7.43 -13.49
CA ASN A 227 -2.38 6.14 -12.81
C ASN A 227 -3.80 5.59 -12.86
N GLU A 228 -4.83 6.45 -12.79
CA GLU A 228 -6.22 6.00 -12.98
C GLU A 228 -6.46 5.49 -14.40
N LEU A 229 -5.86 6.11 -15.43
CA LEU A 229 -5.92 5.61 -16.80
C LEU A 229 -5.21 4.26 -16.96
N TYR A 230 -4.02 4.09 -16.36
CA TYR A 230 -3.34 2.78 -16.32
C TYR A 230 -4.31 1.71 -15.77
N LEU A 231 -4.92 1.97 -14.62
CA LEU A 231 -5.85 1.03 -13.99
C LEU A 231 -7.10 0.77 -14.83
N LYS A 232 -7.69 1.78 -15.46
CA LYS A 232 -8.83 1.61 -16.38
C LYS A 232 -8.46 0.65 -17.50
N VAL A 233 -7.35 0.90 -18.17
CA VAL A 233 -6.95 0.09 -19.31
C VAL A 233 -6.57 -1.33 -18.87
N PHE A 234 -5.97 -1.50 -17.68
CA PHE A 234 -5.77 -2.85 -17.12
C PHE A 234 -7.08 -3.55 -16.78
N LYS A 235 -8.07 -2.84 -16.22
CA LYS A 235 -9.44 -3.37 -16.00
C LYS A 235 -10.06 -3.86 -17.31
N GLU A 236 -10.02 -3.05 -18.36
CA GLU A 236 -10.57 -3.40 -19.68
C GLU A 236 -9.85 -4.58 -20.34
N LYS A 237 -8.53 -4.70 -20.12
CA LYS A 237 -7.74 -5.82 -20.66
C LYS A 237 -7.81 -7.09 -19.83
N THR A 238 -8.21 -7.02 -18.57
CA THR A 238 -8.47 -8.21 -17.75
C THR A 238 -9.67 -8.90 -18.36
N LYS A 239 -9.44 -9.99 -19.10
CA LYS A 239 -10.55 -10.72 -19.68
C LYS A 239 -11.21 -11.51 -18.56
N GLN A 240 -12.53 -11.66 -18.62
CA GLN A 240 -13.27 -12.54 -17.71
C GLN A 240 -12.60 -13.93 -17.63
N ASN A 241 -12.09 -14.43 -18.75
CA ASN A 241 -11.36 -15.68 -18.85
C ASN A 241 -10.12 -15.77 -17.93
N ASP A 242 -9.42 -14.67 -17.65
CA ASP A 242 -8.23 -14.68 -16.77
C ASP A 242 -8.63 -14.84 -15.30
N LEU A 243 -9.77 -14.26 -14.91
CA LEU A 243 -10.37 -14.51 -13.59
C LEU A 243 -10.91 -15.95 -13.52
N ASP A 244 -11.49 -16.45 -14.60
CA ASP A 244 -12.00 -17.83 -14.67
C ASP A 244 -10.88 -18.88 -14.55
N GLU A 245 -9.64 -18.56 -14.95
CA GLU A 245 -8.48 -19.47 -14.80
C GLU A 245 -8.07 -19.67 -13.33
N VAL A 246 -8.15 -18.62 -12.52
CA VAL A 246 -7.81 -18.66 -11.07
C VAL A 246 -9.03 -18.95 -10.19
N LYS A 247 -10.22 -18.96 -10.80
CA LYS A 247 -11.49 -19.28 -10.16
C LYS A 247 -11.54 -20.76 -9.86
N LYS A 248 -11.82 -21.10 -8.60
CA LYS A 248 -12.14 -22.48 -8.23
C LYS A 248 -13.64 -22.67 -8.12
N ASN A 249 -14.08 -23.91 -8.40
CA ASN A 249 -15.40 -24.32 -7.97
C ASN A 249 -15.36 -24.53 -6.44
N THR A 250 -16.05 -23.67 -5.71
CA THR A 250 -16.01 -23.56 -4.24
C THR A 250 -17.19 -24.24 -3.58
N GLU A 251 -17.99 -25.00 -4.34
CA GLU A 251 -19.20 -25.66 -3.86
C GLU A 251 -18.87 -26.65 -2.72
N GLY A 252 -19.29 -26.31 -1.50
CA GLY A 252 -19.06 -27.12 -0.29
C GLY A 252 -17.86 -26.70 0.57
N GLU A 253 -17.04 -25.72 0.16
CA GLU A 253 -15.98 -25.19 1.02
C GLU A 253 -16.54 -24.20 2.06
N LEU A 254 -16.02 -24.28 3.29
CA LEU A 254 -16.27 -23.29 4.34
C LEU A 254 -15.04 -22.39 4.46
N TYR A 255 -15.24 -21.08 4.35
CA TYR A 255 -14.19 -20.09 4.50
C TYR A 255 -14.28 -19.39 5.85
N LEU A 256 -13.13 -18.97 6.37
CA LEU A 256 -13.00 -18.23 7.61
C LEU A 256 -12.31 -16.90 7.34
N HIS A 257 -12.90 -15.82 7.85
CA HIS A 257 -12.28 -14.51 7.90
C HIS A 257 -12.18 -14.03 9.35
N SER A 258 -11.22 -13.16 9.66
CA SER A 258 -11.02 -12.62 11.01
C SER A 258 -10.59 -11.17 10.94
N VAL A 259 -11.08 -10.38 11.90
CA VAL A 259 -10.69 -8.97 12.10
C VAL A 259 -9.86 -8.76 13.36
N GLY A 260 -9.31 -9.84 13.93
CA GLY A 260 -8.66 -9.79 15.22
C GLY A 260 -9.67 -9.56 16.35
N LEU A 261 -9.30 -8.70 17.30
CA LEU A 261 -10.16 -8.23 18.39
C LEU A 261 -10.68 -6.80 18.14
N ASP A 262 -10.76 -6.39 16.87
CA ASP A 262 -11.32 -5.10 16.46
C ASP A 262 -12.85 -5.17 16.38
N PHE A 263 -13.51 -4.91 17.51
CA PHE A 263 -14.96 -4.98 17.61
C PHE A 263 -15.67 -3.82 16.85
N PHE A 264 -14.95 -2.76 16.47
CA PHE A 264 -15.50 -1.74 15.58
C PHE A 264 -15.62 -2.27 14.14
N LYS A 265 -14.60 -3.03 13.67
CA LYS A 265 -14.72 -3.76 12.41
C LYS A 265 -15.76 -4.86 12.47
N PHE A 266 -15.88 -5.54 13.61
CA PHE A 266 -16.96 -6.51 13.82
C PHE A 266 -18.33 -5.86 13.60
N GLU A 267 -18.62 -4.74 14.26
CA GLU A 267 -19.87 -4.00 14.08
C GLU A 267 -20.05 -3.51 12.63
N SER A 268 -18.97 -3.02 11.99
CA SER A 268 -19.01 -2.60 10.58
C SER A 268 -19.39 -3.75 9.65
N ILE A 269 -18.82 -4.94 9.84
CA ILE A 269 -19.12 -6.13 9.04
C ILE A 269 -20.58 -6.56 9.20
N LEU A 270 -21.11 -6.50 10.43
CA LEU A 270 -22.51 -6.82 10.67
C LEU A 270 -23.49 -5.91 9.89
N ASN A 271 -23.06 -4.71 9.52
CA ASN A 271 -23.89 -3.73 8.80
C ASN A 271 -23.64 -3.69 7.29
N ASN A 272 -22.45 -4.09 6.83
CA ASN A 272 -22.03 -3.86 5.44
C ASN A 272 -21.51 -5.12 4.73
N GLY A 273 -21.39 -6.26 5.42
CA GLY A 273 -20.59 -7.39 4.95
C GLY A 273 -19.09 -7.14 5.12
N ILE A 274 -18.26 -8.07 4.65
CA ILE A 274 -16.81 -7.88 4.61
C ILE A 274 -16.48 -7.23 3.27
N LEU A 275 -15.86 -6.07 3.30
CA LEU A 275 -15.58 -5.28 2.10
C LEU A 275 -14.09 -5.18 1.87
N SER A 276 -13.70 -5.22 0.60
CA SER A 276 -12.35 -4.82 0.19
C SER A 276 -12.16 -3.34 0.52
N LYS A 277 -10.90 -2.89 0.52
CA LYS A 277 -10.59 -1.50 0.89
C LYS A 277 -11.13 -0.49 -0.12
N ASN A 278 -11.15 -0.83 -1.41
CA ASN A 278 -11.78 -0.02 -2.44
C ASN A 278 -13.30 0.06 -2.24
N GLU A 279 -13.96 -1.04 -1.88
CA GLU A 279 -15.40 -1.02 -1.57
C GLU A 279 -15.72 -0.19 -0.33
N LEU A 280 -14.88 -0.26 0.73
CA LEU A 280 -15.00 0.61 1.89
C LEU A 280 -14.91 2.10 1.50
N LEU A 281 -13.93 2.45 0.64
CA LEU A 281 -13.75 3.82 0.16
C LEU A 281 -14.90 4.30 -0.71
N LYS A 282 -15.41 3.46 -1.62
CA LYS A 282 -16.59 3.78 -2.46
C LYS A 282 -17.82 4.07 -1.60
N ARG A 283 -17.98 3.35 -0.49
CA ARG A 283 -19.11 3.51 0.46
C ARG A 283 -18.85 4.54 1.55
N ASN A 284 -17.72 5.24 1.53
CA ASN A 284 -17.30 6.18 2.58
C ASN A 284 -17.29 5.57 4.00
N ILE A 285 -16.96 4.27 4.10
CA ILE A 285 -16.85 3.56 5.37
C ILE A 285 -15.41 3.72 5.89
N LEU A 286 -15.28 4.11 7.16
CA LEU A 286 -13.98 4.32 7.77
C LEU A 286 -13.22 2.99 7.89
N SER A 287 -11.93 3.02 7.57
CA SER A 287 -11.04 1.87 7.69
C SER A 287 -9.63 2.30 8.11
N SER A 288 -8.90 1.39 8.75
CA SER A 288 -7.47 1.54 9.04
C SER A 288 -6.61 0.77 8.04
N LYS A 289 -5.39 1.25 7.79
CA LYS A 289 -4.34 0.47 7.12
C LYS A 289 -3.90 -0.67 8.03
N ASN A 290 -4.18 -1.93 7.70
CA ASN A 290 -3.85 -3.05 8.59
C ASN A 290 -2.66 -3.90 8.13
N PHE A 291 -2.23 -3.83 6.88
CA PHE A 291 -1.02 -4.49 6.38
C PHE A 291 -0.77 -4.08 4.93
N ASP A 292 0.49 -3.94 4.48
CA ASP A 292 0.86 -3.73 3.08
C ASP A 292 0.73 -5.07 2.30
N GLY A 293 -0.48 -5.65 2.28
CA GLY A 293 -0.75 -6.86 1.50
C GLY A 293 -0.77 -6.53 0.01
N CYS A 294 -0.02 -7.26 -0.83
CA CYS A 294 -0.01 -7.09 -2.30
C CYS A 294 -1.28 -7.63 -3.00
N ASN A 295 -2.38 -7.83 -2.27
CA ASN A 295 -3.62 -8.36 -2.83
C ASN A 295 -4.47 -7.31 -3.54
N PHE A 296 -3.94 -6.11 -3.74
CA PHE A 296 -4.69 -4.94 -4.19
C PHE A 296 -5.84 -4.60 -3.24
N GLU A 297 -6.24 -3.33 -3.28
CA GLU A 297 -7.33 -2.82 -2.42
C GLU A 297 -8.70 -3.45 -2.77
N ASP A 298 -8.75 -4.33 -3.78
CA ASP A 298 -9.95 -4.98 -4.31
C ASP A 298 -10.20 -6.40 -3.78
N TYR A 299 -9.28 -7.06 -3.07
CA TYR A 299 -9.47 -8.45 -2.62
C TYR A 299 -9.50 -8.61 -1.09
N ILE A 300 -10.30 -9.57 -0.64
CA ILE A 300 -10.48 -9.97 0.76
C ILE A 300 -9.84 -11.34 0.94
N SER A 301 -8.89 -11.46 1.86
CA SER A 301 -8.28 -12.74 2.22
C SER A 301 -9.22 -13.55 3.12
N VAL A 302 -9.37 -14.84 2.81
CA VAL A 302 -10.09 -15.83 3.60
C VAL A 302 -9.28 -17.12 3.71
N ALA A 303 -9.46 -17.88 4.79
CA ALA A 303 -8.81 -19.17 5.01
C ALA A 303 -9.81 -20.32 4.83
N ILE A 304 -9.43 -21.40 4.15
CA ILE A 304 -10.26 -22.60 4.02
C ILE A 304 -10.30 -23.35 5.35
N TYR A 305 -11.51 -23.69 5.80
CA TYR A 305 -11.75 -24.59 6.92
C TYR A 305 -11.73 -26.05 6.44
N GLY A 306 -10.96 -26.91 7.12
CA GLY A 306 -11.13 -28.36 7.00
C GLY A 306 -10.03 -29.15 6.29
N ASN A 307 -8.91 -28.56 5.87
CA ASN A 307 -7.77 -29.36 5.41
C ASN A 307 -6.74 -29.59 6.53
N GLU A 308 -6.32 -30.85 6.65
CA GLU A 308 -5.41 -31.43 7.66
C GLU A 308 -4.11 -30.63 7.89
N TYR A 309 -4.03 -29.65 8.79
CA TYR A 309 -2.73 -28.97 9.02
C TYR A 309 -2.51 -28.47 10.45
N TYR A 310 -1.74 -29.28 11.20
CA TYR A 310 -0.84 -28.82 12.27
C TYR A 310 0.42 -28.14 11.71
N SER A 311 0.37 -27.60 10.49
CA SER A 311 1.45 -26.77 9.97
C SER A 311 1.37 -25.41 10.68
N PRO A 312 2.43 -24.98 11.39
CA PRO A 312 2.46 -23.67 12.01
C PRO A 312 2.39 -22.53 10.97
N ASN A 313 2.55 -22.82 9.68
CA ASN A 313 2.60 -21.84 8.59
C ASN A 313 1.32 -21.81 7.73
N ASN A 314 0.15 -21.80 8.35
CA ASN A 314 -1.15 -21.62 7.68
C ASN A 314 -1.81 -20.30 8.06
N SER A 315 -2.61 -19.73 7.15
CA SER A 315 -3.33 -18.47 7.39
C SER A 315 -4.28 -18.58 8.59
N TYR A 316 -4.97 -19.72 8.76
CA TYR A 316 -5.81 -19.95 9.93
C TYR A 316 -5.05 -19.78 11.26
N ASN A 317 -3.89 -20.41 11.40
CA ASN A 317 -3.11 -20.37 12.65
C ASN A 317 -2.49 -18.99 12.92
N ASN A 318 -2.15 -18.25 11.86
CA ASN A 318 -1.48 -16.95 11.98
C ASN A 318 -2.45 -15.76 12.11
N HIS A 319 -3.66 -15.86 11.55
CA HIS A 319 -4.54 -14.71 11.38
C HIS A 319 -5.99 -14.93 11.86
N VAL A 320 -6.46 -16.18 11.96
CA VAL A 320 -7.87 -16.48 12.30
C VAL A 320 -8.04 -17.01 13.72
N ARG A 321 -7.20 -17.97 14.12
CA ARG A 321 -7.32 -18.67 15.41
C ARG A 321 -7.20 -17.70 16.59
N GLY A 322 -8.16 -17.77 17.51
CA GLY A 322 -8.18 -16.98 18.75
C GLY A 322 -8.76 -15.57 18.60
N ASN A 323 -9.28 -15.22 17.42
CA ASN A 323 -9.89 -13.91 17.12
C ASN A 323 -11.42 -14.03 16.96
N ILE A 324 -12.09 -12.93 16.59
CA ILE A 324 -13.48 -12.95 16.12
C ILE A 324 -13.50 -13.55 14.71
N ILE A 325 -14.22 -14.65 14.51
CA ILE A 325 -14.19 -15.45 13.28
C ILE A 325 -15.53 -15.35 12.55
N PHE A 326 -15.50 -15.01 11.27
CA PHE A 326 -16.65 -15.04 10.37
C PHE A 326 -16.59 -16.31 9.52
N CYS A 327 -17.62 -17.15 9.63
CA CYS A 327 -17.79 -18.33 8.80
C CYS A 327 -18.57 -17.97 7.54
N ILE A 328 -18.02 -18.27 6.38
CA ILE A 328 -18.54 -17.85 5.09
C ILE A 328 -18.69 -19.08 4.20
N SER A 329 -19.85 -19.24 3.57
CA SER A 329 -20.09 -20.32 2.61
C SER A 329 -20.69 -19.79 1.32
N ASN A 330 -20.70 -20.64 0.29
CA ASN A 330 -21.35 -20.37 -1.00
C ASN A 330 -20.88 -19.06 -1.65
N ILE A 331 -19.57 -18.78 -1.56
CA ILE A 331 -18.94 -17.62 -2.18
C ILE A 331 -17.90 -18.05 -3.20
N GLU A 332 -17.74 -17.22 -4.22
CA GLU A 332 -16.68 -17.39 -5.20
C GLU A 332 -15.36 -16.87 -4.63
N ALA A 333 -14.36 -17.74 -4.61
CA ALA A 333 -13.02 -17.41 -4.14
C ALA A 333 -11.97 -17.88 -5.16
N PHE A 334 -10.86 -17.15 -5.20
CA PHE A 334 -9.78 -17.31 -6.17
C PHE A 334 -8.52 -17.80 -5.46
N ASP A 335 -7.73 -18.63 -6.16
CA ASP A 335 -6.36 -18.88 -5.75
C ASP A 335 -5.51 -17.62 -5.97
N GLY A 336 -4.76 -17.22 -4.95
CA GLY A 336 -3.74 -16.20 -5.14
C GLY A 336 -2.49 -16.83 -5.73
N HIS A 337 -1.88 -16.17 -6.69
CA HIS A 337 -0.65 -16.67 -7.26
C HIS A 337 0.51 -16.52 -6.26
N LYS A 338 1.35 -17.56 -6.14
CA LYS A 338 2.54 -17.49 -5.31
C LYS A 338 3.60 -16.66 -6.02
N THR A 339 4.22 -15.73 -5.30
CA THR A 339 5.29 -14.86 -5.82
C THR A 339 6.46 -15.62 -6.44
N THR A 340 6.79 -16.81 -5.91
CA THR A 340 7.88 -17.67 -6.40
C THR A 340 7.56 -18.44 -7.69
N GLU A 341 6.28 -18.54 -8.05
CA GLU A 341 5.82 -19.26 -9.24
C GLU A 341 5.66 -18.33 -10.45
N LEU A 342 5.93 -17.04 -10.27
CA LEU A 342 5.75 -16.02 -11.31
C LEU A 342 7.03 -15.88 -12.13
N THR A 343 6.91 -16.13 -13.43
CA THR A 343 7.97 -15.83 -14.39
C THR A 343 7.91 -14.36 -14.82
N VAL A 344 9.01 -13.86 -15.40
CA VAL A 344 9.07 -12.53 -16.02
C VAL A 344 8.02 -12.36 -17.13
N GLU A 345 7.61 -13.46 -17.76
CA GLU A 345 6.60 -13.45 -18.81
C GLU A 345 5.17 -13.40 -18.25
N ASP A 346 4.94 -13.98 -17.06
CA ASP A 346 3.65 -13.91 -16.36
C ASP A 346 3.34 -12.48 -15.92
N TYR A 347 4.34 -11.74 -15.43
CA TYR A 347 4.17 -10.33 -15.05
C TYR A 347 3.89 -9.40 -16.24
N LYS A 348 4.38 -9.73 -17.45
CA LYS A 348 4.12 -8.93 -18.66
C LYS A 348 2.71 -9.12 -19.20
N ASN A 349 2.18 -10.33 -19.05
CA ASN A 349 0.92 -10.74 -19.66
C ASN A 349 -0.27 -10.71 -18.69
N ARG A 350 -0.03 -10.69 -17.37
CA ARG A 350 -1.12 -10.60 -16.40
C ARG A 350 -1.68 -9.21 -16.25
N SER A 351 -2.98 -9.19 -16.02
CA SER A 351 -3.63 -8.02 -15.45
C SER A 351 -3.13 -7.77 -14.03
N ILE A 352 -2.97 -6.49 -13.74
CA ILE A 352 -2.66 -5.88 -12.44
C ILE A 352 -3.74 -6.15 -11.38
N LEU A 353 -4.83 -6.84 -11.73
CA LEU A 353 -5.99 -7.01 -10.88
C LEU A 353 -6.19 -8.45 -10.40
N LEU A 354 -5.20 -9.32 -10.49
CA LEU A 354 -5.30 -10.70 -9.95
C LEU A 354 -4.71 -10.77 -8.53
N PRO A 355 -5.28 -11.59 -7.62
CA PRO A 355 -4.81 -11.69 -6.24
C PRO A 355 -3.45 -12.37 -6.12
N ILE A 356 -2.65 -11.98 -5.12
CA ILE A 356 -1.27 -12.44 -4.91
C ILE A 356 -1.11 -13.03 -3.50
N ASN A 357 -0.90 -14.34 -3.42
CA ASN A 357 -0.62 -15.02 -2.16
C ASN A 357 0.85 -14.77 -1.73
N MET A 358 1.10 -13.62 -1.11
CA MET A 358 2.42 -13.28 -0.59
C MET A 358 2.84 -14.13 0.60
N GLY A 359 1.89 -14.49 1.47
CA GLY A 359 2.16 -15.30 2.65
C GLY A 359 2.56 -16.73 2.30
N GLY A 360 2.26 -17.16 1.07
CA GLY A 360 2.47 -18.53 0.61
C GLY A 360 1.58 -19.53 1.36
N TYR A 361 0.51 -19.06 2.01
CA TYR A 361 -0.36 -19.89 2.83
C TYR A 361 -1.25 -20.76 1.94
N ALA A 362 -1.13 -22.08 2.05
CA ALA A 362 -1.84 -23.02 1.18
C ALA A 362 -3.37 -23.00 1.39
N ASP A 363 -3.82 -22.57 2.57
CA ASP A 363 -5.23 -22.43 2.95
C ASP A 363 -5.81 -21.06 2.60
N GLU A 364 -5.00 -20.10 2.14
CA GLU A 364 -5.47 -18.76 1.80
C GLU A 364 -6.13 -18.72 0.42
N ARG A 365 -7.26 -18.03 0.36
CA ARG A 365 -8.02 -17.71 -0.86
C ARG A 365 -8.42 -16.25 -0.82
N PHE A 366 -8.84 -15.74 -1.97
CA PHE A 366 -9.18 -14.34 -2.15
C PHE A 366 -10.59 -14.20 -2.69
N VAL A 367 -11.40 -13.36 -2.06
CA VAL A 367 -12.72 -12.98 -2.58
C VAL A 367 -12.60 -11.57 -3.14
N LYS A 368 -13.18 -11.34 -4.32
CA LYS A 368 -13.12 -10.05 -4.99
C LYS A 368 -14.22 -9.12 -4.47
N GLU A 369 -13.84 -7.87 -4.20
CA GLU A 369 -14.69 -6.72 -3.84
C GLU A 369 -15.46 -6.87 -2.52
N GLU A 370 -16.36 -7.83 -2.41
CA GLU A 370 -17.20 -7.99 -1.22
C GLU A 370 -17.52 -9.45 -0.86
N ILE A 371 -17.74 -9.65 0.43
CA ILE A 371 -18.43 -10.81 1.01
C ILE A 371 -19.71 -10.27 1.62
N PRO A 372 -20.85 -10.43 0.92
CA PRO A 372 -22.12 -9.93 1.40
C PRO A 372 -22.52 -10.55 2.74
N ILE A 373 -23.29 -9.82 3.54
CA ILE A 373 -23.69 -10.26 4.89
C ILE A 373 -24.46 -11.58 4.87
N GLU A 374 -25.22 -11.84 3.80
CA GLU A 374 -26.01 -13.06 3.60
C GLU A 374 -25.16 -14.32 3.37
N LYS A 375 -23.90 -14.15 2.96
CA LYS A 375 -22.91 -15.22 2.79
C LYS A 375 -22.17 -15.55 4.09
N ILE A 376 -22.31 -14.72 5.12
CA ILE A 376 -21.75 -14.97 6.44
C ILE A 376 -22.77 -15.80 7.23
N ASP A 377 -22.47 -17.08 7.43
CA ASP A 377 -23.40 -18.01 8.07
C ASP A 377 -23.47 -17.78 9.58
N LYS A 378 -22.31 -17.58 10.20
CA LYS A 378 -22.17 -17.46 11.64
C LYS A 378 -20.90 -16.71 12.02
N VAL A 379 -20.93 -16.14 13.21
CA VAL A 379 -19.75 -15.56 13.87
C VAL A 379 -19.39 -16.43 15.06
N ILE A 380 -18.11 -16.76 15.18
CA ILE A 380 -17.56 -17.55 16.30
C ILE A 380 -16.65 -16.65 17.12
N ILE A 381 -16.92 -16.58 18.42
CA ILE A 381 -16.15 -15.78 19.38
C ILE A 381 -15.58 -16.70 20.46
N PRO A 382 -14.25 -16.86 20.54
CA PRO A 382 -13.61 -17.64 21.61
C PRO A 382 -13.88 -17.06 22.99
N LYS A 383 -14.38 -17.85 23.94
CA LYS A 383 -14.75 -17.37 25.28
C LYS A 383 -13.59 -16.81 26.09
N ASN A 384 -12.38 -17.31 25.85
CA ASN A 384 -11.18 -16.86 26.54
C ASN A 384 -10.87 -15.37 26.31
N ILE A 385 -11.41 -14.74 25.25
CA ILE A 385 -11.20 -13.31 24.98
C ILE A 385 -12.23 -12.42 25.68
N LEU A 386 -13.40 -12.94 26.07
CA LEU A 386 -14.51 -12.13 26.60
C LEU A 386 -14.16 -11.45 27.93
N ASN A 387 -13.31 -12.08 28.74
CA ASN A 387 -12.88 -11.53 30.03
C ASN A 387 -11.68 -10.57 29.93
N LEU A 388 -11.13 -10.36 28.74
CA LEU A 388 -10.00 -9.45 28.55
C LEU A 388 -10.46 -8.00 28.75
N LYS A 389 -9.57 -7.18 29.32
CA LYS A 389 -9.81 -5.74 29.40
C LYS A 389 -9.57 -5.10 28.04
N LEU A 390 -10.25 -3.99 27.78
CA LEU A 390 -10.06 -3.20 26.57
C LEU A 390 -8.64 -2.65 26.45
N THR A 391 -7.90 -2.53 27.57
CA THR A 391 -6.49 -2.15 27.62
C THR A 391 -5.51 -3.26 27.24
N ASP A 392 -5.97 -4.52 27.21
CA ASP A 392 -5.14 -5.69 26.91
C ASP A 392 -5.16 -6.05 25.42
N ILE A 393 -5.97 -5.33 24.64
CA ILE A 393 -6.13 -5.53 23.20
C ILE A 393 -4.94 -4.92 22.44
N ASN A 394 -4.42 -5.67 21.48
CA ASN A 394 -3.46 -5.18 20.49
C ASN A 394 -4.22 -4.54 19.31
N TYR A 395 -4.61 -3.28 19.46
CA TYR A 395 -5.20 -2.44 18.41
C TYR A 395 -4.27 -2.24 17.20
N ILE A 396 -2.96 -2.32 17.43
CA ILE A 396 -1.86 -2.20 16.48
C ILE A 396 -1.05 -3.48 16.51
N SER A 397 -1.57 -4.53 15.88
CA SER A 397 -1.12 -5.91 16.11
C SER A 397 0.01 -6.43 15.20
N SER A 398 0.50 -5.64 14.24
CA SER A 398 1.39 -6.21 13.21
C SER A 398 2.22 -5.21 12.39
N SER A 399 2.10 -3.90 12.66
CA SER A 399 2.79 -2.88 11.86
C SER A 399 3.99 -2.29 12.60
N LEU A 400 5.15 -2.29 11.94
CA LEU A 400 6.29 -1.43 12.30
C LEU A 400 6.37 -0.17 11.42
N SER A 401 5.43 0.00 10.50
CA SER A 401 5.28 1.21 9.69
C SER A 401 4.55 2.27 10.51
N PHE A 402 5.19 3.43 10.71
CA PHE A 402 4.65 4.54 11.49
C PHE A 402 3.32 5.06 10.96
N ASP A 403 2.99 4.81 9.71
CA ASP A 403 1.83 5.44 9.05
C ASP A 403 0.66 4.49 8.95
N ALA A 404 0.94 3.19 8.93
CA ALA A 404 -0.07 2.22 9.32
C ALA A 404 -0.43 2.42 10.81
N ILE A 405 0.55 2.71 11.67
CA ILE A 405 0.31 3.09 13.07
C ILE A 405 -0.53 4.38 13.16
N GLU A 406 -0.13 5.47 12.50
CA GLU A 406 -0.89 6.73 12.48
C GLU A 406 -2.28 6.54 11.85
N SER A 407 -2.41 5.75 10.79
CA SER A 407 -3.71 5.44 10.19
C SER A 407 -4.61 4.68 11.14
N GLN A 408 -4.08 3.74 11.92
CA GLN A 408 -4.83 3.01 12.94
C GLN A 408 -5.22 3.93 14.09
N ILE A 409 -4.31 4.80 14.56
CA ILE A 409 -4.62 5.83 15.55
C ILE A 409 -5.75 6.73 15.04
N ASN A 410 -5.65 7.25 13.81
CA ASN A 410 -6.67 8.10 13.22
C ASN A 410 -8.01 7.37 13.10
N TYR A 411 -8.01 6.11 12.69
CA TYR A 411 -9.20 5.27 12.65
C TYR A 411 -9.88 5.16 14.02
N TYR A 412 -9.14 4.74 15.07
CA TYR A 412 -9.73 4.56 16.40
C TYR A 412 -10.13 5.90 17.04
N THR A 413 -9.32 6.95 16.91
CA THR A 413 -9.67 8.28 17.44
C THR A 413 -10.92 8.84 16.77
N SER A 414 -11.04 8.73 15.44
CA SER A 414 -12.24 9.18 14.73
C SER A 414 -13.50 8.39 15.09
N ILE A 415 -13.39 7.07 15.29
CA ILE A 415 -14.55 6.25 15.73
C ILE A 415 -14.95 6.62 17.16
N VAL A 416 -13.98 6.74 18.07
CA VAL A 416 -14.27 7.12 19.45
C VAL A 416 -14.87 8.52 19.53
N GLU A 417 -14.33 9.51 18.80
CA GLU A 417 -14.92 10.85 18.73
C GLU A 417 -16.38 10.79 18.23
N SER A 418 -16.64 10.00 17.18
CA SER A 418 -17.99 9.85 16.64
C SER A 418 -18.97 9.16 17.59
N LYS A 419 -18.53 8.18 18.39
CA LYS A 419 -19.41 7.43 19.31
C LYS A 419 -19.53 8.09 20.68
N TRP A 420 -18.45 8.69 21.20
CA TRP A 420 -18.41 9.29 22.52
C TRP A 420 -18.82 10.77 22.53
N ASN A 421 -18.71 11.46 21.39
CA ASN A 421 -18.95 12.89 21.26
C ASN A 421 -18.14 13.74 22.26
N GLN A 422 -16.91 13.29 22.55
CA GLN A 422 -15.93 13.97 23.41
C GLN A 422 -14.63 14.20 22.62
N PRO A 423 -13.95 15.34 22.83
CA PRO A 423 -12.71 15.63 22.13
C PRO A 423 -11.59 14.69 22.61
N ILE A 424 -10.88 14.10 21.65
CA ILE A 424 -9.72 13.25 21.95
C ILE A 424 -8.43 14.07 21.86
N ASN A 425 -7.53 13.87 22.83
CA ASN A 425 -6.23 14.51 22.83
C ASN A 425 -5.29 13.88 21.78
N ARG A 426 -5.42 14.32 20.52
CA ARG A 426 -4.59 13.87 19.39
C ARG A 426 -3.12 14.26 19.53
N GLU A 427 -2.80 15.31 20.30
CA GLU A 427 -1.42 15.77 20.49
C GLU A 427 -0.57 14.77 21.27
N GLU A 428 -1.16 14.05 22.24
CA GLU A 428 -0.45 12.99 22.95
C GLU A 428 -0.01 11.86 22.00
N PHE A 429 -0.90 11.44 21.10
CA PHE A 429 -0.59 10.41 20.10
C PHE A 429 0.49 10.87 19.13
N LYS A 430 0.40 12.10 18.62
CA LYS A 430 1.43 12.70 17.75
C LYS A 430 2.80 12.74 18.44
N PHE A 431 2.84 13.15 19.70
CA PHE A 431 4.09 13.20 20.47
C PHE A 431 4.74 11.82 20.60
N LEU A 432 3.94 10.78 20.90
CA LEU A 432 4.44 9.40 20.99
C LEU A 432 4.99 8.90 19.65
N VAL A 433 4.28 9.14 18.54
CA VAL A 433 4.74 8.74 17.20
C VAL A 433 6.03 9.48 16.83
N ASN A 434 6.11 10.79 17.06
CA ASN A 434 7.32 11.59 16.80
C ASN A 434 8.51 11.12 17.66
N SER A 435 8.26 10.74 18.91
CA SER A 435 9.27 10.16 19.78
C SER A 435 9.83 8.88 19.18
N ALA A 436 8.98 7.99 18.67
CA ALA A 436 9.42 6.74 18.05
C ALA A 436 10.13 6.94 16.70
N ARG A 437 9.66 7.89 15.86
CA ARG A 437 10.37 8.31 14.63
C ARG A 437 11.79 8.78 14.93
N SER A 438 12.01 9.48 16.05
CA SER A 438 13.35 9.91 16.46
C SER A 438 14.31 8.74 16.73
N ILE A 439 13.78 7.59 17.20
CA ILE A 439 14.56 6.37 17.46
C ILE A 439 14.94 5.71 16.13
N GLU A 440 14.04 5.73 15.14
CA GLU A 440 14.35 5.30 13.76
C GLU A 440 15.51 6.11 13.17
N GLU A 441 15.53 7.44 13.40
CA GLU A 441 16.64 8.28 12.97
C GLU A 441 17.96 7.96 13.67
N LYS A 442 17.93 7.66 14.98
CA LYS A 442 19.11 7.19 15.72
C LYS A 442 19.63 5.86 15.15
N ARG A 443 18.74 4.91 14.84
CA ARG A 443 19.10 3.64 14.18
C ARG A 443 19.75 3.90 12.82
N LYS A 444 19.15 4.76 11.99
CA LYS A 444 19.68 5.12 10.68
C LYS A 444 21.07 5.77 10.77
N ARG A 445 21.34 6.54 11.84
CA ARG A 445 22.68 7.09 12.14
C ARG A 445 23.64 6.09 12.79
N LYS A 446 23.23 4.82 12.97
CA LYS A 446 23.98 3.76 13.65
C LYS A 446 24.33 4.11 15.11
N GLU A 447 23.55 4.97 15.76
CA GLU A 447 23.73 5.36 17.16
C GLU A 447 23.18 4.31 18.14
N ILE A 448 22.31 3.42 17.66
CA ILE A 448 21.72 2.31 18.42
C ILE A 448 21.81 1.02 17.60
N SER A 449 21.87 -0.13 18.27
CA SER A 449 21.89 -1.42 17.59
C SER A 449 20.51 -1.76 17.00
N SER A 450 20.47 -2.71 16.06
CA SER A 450 19.18 -3.20 15.53
C SER A 450 18.33 -3.88 16.60
N LYS A 451 18.95 -4.50 17.60
CA LYS A 451 18.26 -5.13 18.73
C LYS A 451 17.63 -4.07 19.64
N ASP A 452 18.40 -3.05 20.03
CA ASP A 452 17.89 -1.95 20.86
C ASP A 452 16.75 -1.21 20.17
N PHE A 453 16.83 -1.03 18.85
CA PHE A 453 15.75 -0.46 18.06
C PHE A 453 14.47 -1.32 18.09
N GLN A 454 14.60 -2.65 17.97
CA GLN A 454 13.45 -3.56 18.04
C GLN A 454 12.81 -3.54 19.43
N ASP A 455 13.62 -3.54 20.49
CA ASP A 455 13.14 -3.49 21.87
C ASP A 455 12.38 -2.18 22.15
N GLU A 456 12.91 -1.05 21.68
CA GLU A 456 12.26 0.27 21.77
C GLU A 456 10.96 0.34 20.97
N LEU A 457 10.94 -0.19 19.74
CA LEU A 457 9.72 -0.25 18.93
C LEU A 457 8.64 -1.12 19.58
N TYR A 458 9.03 -2.25 20.18
CA TYR A 458 8.11 -3.11 20.91
C TYR A 458 7.53 -2.39 22.13
N SER A 459 8.38 -1.69 22.90
CA SER A 459 7.95 -0.85 24.03
C SER A 459 6.99 0.25 23.60
N PHE A 460 7.30 0.93 22.49
CA PHE A 460 6.43 1.93 21.88
C PHE A 460 5.08 1.35 21.48
N SER A 461 5.05 0.22 20.77
CA SER A 461 3.81 -0.44 20.34
C SER A 461 2.94 -0.82 21.55
N LYS A 462 3.55 -1.39 22.60
CA LYS A 462 2.82 -1.73 23.83
C LYS A 462 2.22 -0.50 24.51
N LYS A 463 3.00 0.59 24.62
CA LYS A 463 2.53 1.86 25.20
C LYS A 463 1.40 2.48 24.36
N MET A 464 1.51 2.41 23.05
CA MET A 464 0.52 2.93 22.12
C MET A 464 -0.80 2.14 22.21
N ASN A 465 -0.72 0.82 22.17
CA ASN A 465 -1.88 -0.07 22.34
C ASN A 465 -2.61 0.19 23.66
N TYR A 466 -1.86 0.30 24.76
CA TYR A 466 -2.44 0.63 26.06
C TYR A 466 -3.16 1.99 26.07
N LYS A 467 -2.60 3.00 25.40
CA LYS A 467 -3.22 4.34 25.29
C LYS A 467 -4.50 4.33 24.47
N ILE A 468 -4.53 3.62 23.35
CA ILE A 468 -5.76 3.41 22.56
C ILE A 468 -6.79 2.66 23.42
N GLY A 469 -6.35 1.60 24.12
CA GLY A 469 -7.21 0.83 25.01
C GLY A 469 -7.82 1.67 26.14
N LEU A 470 -7.07 2.57 26.77
CA LEU A 470 -7.61 3.49 27.79
C LEU A 470 -8.65 4.44 27.23
N MET A 471 -8.43 4.96 26.03
CA MET A 471 -9.38 5.85 25.35
C MET A 471 -10.70 5.11 25.06
N VAL A 472 -10.60 3.90 24.51
CA VAL A 472 -11.74 3.03 24.22
C VAL A 472 -12.46 2.60 25.50
N ASP A 473 -11.72 2.21 26.53
CA ASP A 473 -12.24 1.85 27.85
C ASP A 473 -13.03 3.01 28.46
N SER A 474 -12.49 4.22 28.45
CA SER A 474 -13.16 5.42 28.97
C SER A 474 -14.48 5.71 28.25
N MET A 475 -14.50 5.54 26.92
CA MET A 475 -15.73 5.68 26.13
C MET A 475 -16.78 4.66 26.57
N TYR A 476 -16.45 3.36 26.62
CA TYR A 476 -17.44 2.35 26.97
C TYR A 476 -17.88 2.41 28.43
N LYS A 477 -17.01 2.78 29.36
CA LYS A 477 -17.40 3.05 30.76
C LYS A 477 -18.46 4.14 30.84
N SER A 478 -18.29 5.18 30.03
CA SER A 478 -19.27 6.27 29.92
C SER A 478 -20.57 5.82 29.25
N ILE A 479 -20.52 5.00 28.20
CA ILE A 479 -21.71 4.52 27.48
C ILE A 479 -22.51 3.55 28.34
N PHE A 480 -21.84 2.60 29.00
CA PHE A 480 -22.46 1.56 29.81
C PHE A 480 -22.73 1.99 31.26
N ASN A 481 -22.24 3.16 31.67
CA ASN A 481 -22.27 3.62 33.06
C ASN A 481 -21.73 2.55 34.03
N LYS A 482 -20.57 1.98 33.67
CA LYS A 482 -19.93 0.84 34.36
C LYS A 482 -18.46 1.16 34.65
N GLU A 483 -17.98 0.82 35.85
CA GLU A 483 -16.59 1.08 36.29
C GLU A 483 -15.56 0.12 35.68
N ASP A 484 -15.97 -1.11 35.37
CA ASP A 484 -15.12 -2.15 34.78
C ASP A 484 -15.78 -2.70 33.53
N VAL A 485 -15.18 -2.45 32.37
CA VAL A 485 -15.66 -2.94 31.07
C VAL A 485 -14.68 -3.97 30.50
N ASN A 486 -15.21 -5.08 30.02
CA ASN A 486 -14.45 -6.11 29.32
C ASN A 486 -14.96 -6.30 27.88
N ILE A 487 -14.31 -7.17 27.12
CA ILE A 487 -14.73 -7.48 25.75
C ILE A 487 -16.14 -8.06 25.70
N GLY A 488 -16.52 -8.88 26.68
CA GLY A 488 -17.85 -9.47 26.80
C GLY A 488 -18.96 -8.42 26.84
N ASP A 489 -18.79 -7.36 27.63
CA ASP A 489 -19.74 -6.24 27.70
C ASP A 489 -19.92 -5.56 26.35
N VAL A 490 -18.83 -5.35 25.61
CA VAL A 490 -18.85 -4.73 24.28
C VAL A 490 -19.51 -5.66 23.25
N VAL A 491 -19.22 -6.96 23.31
CA VAL A 491 -19.85 -7.97 22.44
C VAL A 491 -21.35 -8.03 22.71
N GLU A 492 -21.78 -8.05 23.97
CA GLU A 492 -23.20 -8.05 24.35
C GLU A 492 -23.93 -6.83 23.80
N ASP A 493 -23.38 -5.62 23.98
CA ASP A 493 -23.93 -4.39 23.39
C ASP A 493 -24.07 -4.48 21.86
N ILE A 494 -23.03 -4.98 21.17
CA ILE A 494 -23.08 -5.15 19.71
C ILE A 494 -24.19 -6.11 19.31
N LEU A 495 -24.33 -7.24 20.01
CA LEU A 495 -25.38 -8.23 19.74
C LEU A 495 -26.77 -7.65 19.98
N GLU A 496 -26.99 -6.95 21.09
CA GLU A 496 -28.27 -6.32 21.43
C GLU A 496 -28.67 -5.27 20.40
N ARG A 497 -27.77 -4.34 20.07
CA ARG A 497 -28.04 -3.27 19.09
C ARG A 497 -28.31 -3.82 17.68
N ASN A 498 -27.72 -4.96 17.34
CA ASN A 498 -27.93 -5.64 16.06
C ASN A 498 -29.06 -6.69 16.11
N LYS A 499 -29.72 -6.88 17.27
CA LYS A 499 -30.77 -7.90 17.49
C LYS A 499 -30.32 -9.31 17.10
N LEU A 500 -29.07 -9.65 17.42
CA LEU A 500 -28.47 -10.95 17.15
C LEU A 500 -28.58 -11.86 18.37
N ASN A 501 -28.86 -13.14 18.11
CA ASN A 501 -28.98 -14.15 19.16
C ASN A 501 -27.79 -15.11 19.14
N ILE A 502 -27.35 -15.52 20.32
CA ILE A 502 -26.42 -16.62 20.50
C ILE A 502 -27.17 -17.91 20.15
N SER A 503 -26.68 -18.59 19.11
CA SER A 503 -27.29 -19.81 18.56
C SER A 503 -26.80 -21.08 19.26
N MET A 504 -25.54 -21.08 19.69
CA MET A 504 -24.93 -22.14 20.46
C MET A 504 -23.89 -21.51 21.38
N ASP A 505 -23.78 -22.07 22.57
CA ASP A 505 -22.85 -21.67 23.59
C ASP A 505 -22.19 -22.93 24.16
N ASP A 506 -20.94 -23.18 23.79
CA ASP A 506 -20.17 -24.34 24.28
C ASP A 506 -19.08 -23.91 25.29
N GLU A 507 -18.29 -24.85 25.81
CA GLU A 507 -17.28 -24.54 26.83
C GLU A 507 -16.23 -23.52 26.36
N ASN A 508 -15.95 -23.42 25.06
CA ASN A 508 -14.84 -22.66 24.51
C ASN A 508 -15.27 -21.52 23.57
N PHE A 509 -16.48 -21.56 23.00
CA PHE A 509 -16.91 -20.65 21.95
C PHE A 509 -18.36 -20.21 22.10
N LEU A 510 -18.61 -18.94 21.75
CA LEU A 510 -19.93 -18.42 21.44
C LEU A 510 -20.16 -18.48 19.93
N TYR A 511 -21.33 -18.98 19.51
CA TYR A 511 -21.73 -19.04 18.12
C TYR A 511 -22.94 -18.14 17.91
N ILE A 512 -22.79 -17.12 17.07
CA ILE A 512 -23.83 -16.15 16.76
C ILE A 512 -24.31 -16.43 15.34
N ASN A 513 -25.59 -16.77 15.19
CA ASN A 513 -26.19 -16.89 13.86
C ASN A 513 -26.61 -15.51 13.38
N LEU A 514 -26.19 -15.18 12.15
CA LEU A 514 -26.72 -14.03 11.44
C LEU A 514 -28.03 -14.52 10.79
N GLY A 515 -29.14 -14.40 11.53
CA GLY A 515 -30.44 -14.99 11.17
C GLY A 515 -30.96 -14.56 9.79
N GLU A 516 -31.99 -15.26 9.28
CA GLU A 516 -32.64 -14.98 7.98
C GLU A 516 -33.08 -13.51 7.82
N THR A 517 -33.33 -12.80 8.91
CA THR A 517 -33.76 -11.39 8.96
C THR A 517 -32.74 -10.39 8.41
N LYS A 518 -31.44 -10.69 8.37
CA LYS A 518 -30.42 -9.86 7.68
C LYS A 518 -30.09 -10.34 6.26
N LYS A 519 -30.62 -11.49 5.82
CA LYS A 519 -30.40 -12.04 4.46
C LYS A 519 -31.38 -11.48 3.41
N LEU A 520 -32.31 -10.62 3.82
CA LEU A 520 -33.44 -10.12 3.03
C LEU A 520 -33.65 -8.59 3.11
N GLN A 521 -32.72 -7.85 3.75
CA GLN A 521 -32.68 -6.38 3.69
C GLN A 521 -31.56 -5.95 2.75
#